data_AF-A0A8S1JAJ7-F1
#
_entry.id   AF-A0A8S1JAJ7-F1
#
_cell.length_a   1.000
_cell.length_b   1.000
_cell.length_c   1.000
_cell.angle_alpha   90.00
_cell.angle_beta   90.00
_cell.angle_gamma   90.00
#
_symmetry.space_group_name_H-M   'P 1'
#
loop_
_entity.id
_entity.type
_entity.pdbx_description
1 polymer ?
#
loop_
_entity_poly.entity_id
_entity_poly.type
_entity_poly.pdbx_seq_one_letter_code
_entity_poly.pdbx_strand_id
1 'polypeptide(L)'
;MPAAYADGISEMTGADRPSARVISANLVLPPYRGRRRNVAHKTDMLTYIGQFFNHDIDLAMDAHEAEWANITIPEGDFHFDPFGTGSETMPFQRSGYNTSRPASATREQVNTITSYLDGSVVYGESLEKADKLRAHYKGKMSTFNGMLPTNFMGVTMANPAGVEKDTDLRAAGDVRANVNAALLAIQTLFIREHNRLAEEIEAKNPTWTDEQIFREARKWNVAIMQAICFYEYLPMLGFQVPPYAGYDSSINVGKETKELR
;
A
#
# COMPACT_ATOMS: atom_id res chain seq x y z
N MET A 1 -8.52 19.71 -7.75
CA MET A 1 -8.79 19.83 -9.20
C MET A 1 -9.93 18.89 -9.55
N PRO A 2 -10.89 19.29 -10.41
CA PRO A 2 -11.89 18.37 -10.96
C PRO A 2 -11.23 17.23 -11.74
N ALA A 3 -11.87 16.06 -11.83
CA ALA A 3 -11.35 14.97 -12.65
C ALA A 3 -11.40 15.34 -14.14
N ALA A 4 -10.41 14.89 -14.89
CA ALA A 4 -10.27 15.16 -16.33
C ALA A 4 -10.53 13.88 -17.14
N TYR A 5 -11.80 13.65 -17.48
CA TYR A 5 -12.25 12.62 -18.42
C TYR A 5 -12.65 13.27 -19.76
N ALA A 6 -12.52 12.55 -20.88
CA ALA A 6 -12.77 13.08 -22.22
C ALA A 6 -14.24 13.47 -22.42
N ASP A 7 -15.14 12.67 -21.83
CA ASP A 7 -16.59 12.88 -21.76
C ASP A 7 -17.03 13.65 -20.51
N GLY A 8 -16.08 14.07 -19.65
CA GLY A 8 -16.36 14.67 -18.33
C GLY A 8 -16.90 13.70 -17.28
N ILE A 9 -17.02 12.41 -17.61
CA ILE A 9 -17.66 11.39 -16.77
C ILE A 9 -16.69 10.25 -16.47
N SER A 10 -16.28 9.46 -17.47
CA SER A 10 -15.54 8.22 -17.25
C SER A 10 -14.59 7.81 -18.38
N GLU A 11 -14.68 8.41 -19.56
CA GLU A 11 -13.82 8.08 -20.71
C GLU A 11 -12.40 8.62 -20.47
N MET A 12 -11.39 7.75 -20.53
CA MET A 12 -10.00 8.15 -20.30
C MET A 12 -9.56 9.24 -21.29
N THR A 13 -8.90 10.27 -20.79
CA THR A 13 -8.30 11.29 -21.68
C THR A 13 -7.01 10.81 -22.31
N GLY A 14 -6.58 11.49 -23.36
CA GLY A 14 -5.25 11.33 -23.92
C GLY A 14 -5.15 10.36 -25.09
N ALA A 15 -6.25 10.11 -25.80
CA ALA A 15 -6.22 9.37 -27.07
C ALA A 15 -5.30 10.04 -28.13
N ASP A 16 -5.08 11.36 -27.99
CA ASP A 16 -4.18 12.18 -28.81
C ASP A 16 -2.75 12.28 -28.23
N ARG A 17 -2.48 11.69 -27.07
CA ARG A 17 -1.17 11.73 -26.40
C ARG A 17 -0.31 10.54 -26.81
N PRO A 18 1.03 10.65 -26.72
CA PRO A 18 1.91 9.50 -26.88
C PRO A 18 1.55 8.39 -25.88
N SER A 19 1.68 7.13 -26.31
CA SER A 19 1.53 5.97 -25.42
C SER A 19 2.41 6.12 -24.16
N ALA A 20 1.91 5.62 -23.02
CA ALA A 20 2.66 5.59 -21.77
C ALA A 20 4.03 4.90 -21.93
N ARG A 21 4.13 3.91 -22.84
CA ARG A 21 5.41 3.24 -23.13
C ARG A 21 6.38 4.14 -23.87
N VAL A 22 5.92 4.95 -24.83
CA VAL A 22 6.75 5.96 -25.51
C VAL A 22 7.33 6.95 -24.49
N ILE A 23 6.49 7.43 -23.58
CA ILE A 23 6.91 8.37 -22.53
C ILE A 23 7.94 7.71 -21.61
N SER A 24 7.69 6.46 -21.17
CA SER A 24 8.61 5.69 -20.34
C SER A 24 9.97 5.48 -21.01
N ALA A 25 9.99 5.10 -22.30
CA ALA A 25 11.21 4.88 -23.05
C ALA A 25 12.05 6.16 -23.22
N ASN A 26 11.41 7.31 -23.39
CA ASN A 26 12.10 8.57 -23.62
C ASN A 26 12.52 9.31 -22.33
N LEU A 27 11.75 9.17 -21.24
CA LEU A 27 11.99 9.93 -20.00
C LEU A 27 12.60 9.09 -18.87
N VAL A 28 12.19 7.82 -18.75
CA VAL A 28 12.49 6.99 -17.57
C VAL A 28 13.64 6.03 -17.84
N LEU A 29 13.74 5.49 -19.06
CA LEU A 29 14.84 4.62 -19.47
C LEU A 29 15.98 5.48 -20.05
N PRO A 30 17.02 5.84 -19.27
CA PRO A 30 18.14 6.55 -19.86
C PRO A 30 18.84 5.69 -20.92
N PRO A 31 19.42 6.31 -21.97
CA PRO A 31 20.31 5.61 -22.90
C PRO A 31 21.57 5.05 -22.20
N TYR A 32 21.89 5.53 -21.00
CA TYR A 32 23.04 5.09 -20.20
C TYR A 32 22.62 4.18 -19.04
N ARG A 33 23.06 2.92 -19.11
CA ARG A 33 23.04 1.92 -18.02
C ARG A 33 24.13 2.16 -16.97
N GLY A 34 24.42 3.42 -16.64
CA GLY A 34 25.43 3.81 -15.65
C GLY A 34 24.84 3.92 -14.25
N ARG A 35 25.62 3.62 -13.21
CA ARG A 35 25.24 3.93 -11.83
C ARG A 35 25.03 5.44 -11.69
N ARG A 36 23.79 5.86 -11.40
CA ARG A 36 23.53 7.25 -11.01
C ARG A 36 23.98 7.43 -9.56
N ARG A 37 24.81 8.43 -9.32
CA ARG A 37 25.22 8.79 -7.96
C ARG A 37 24.01 9.36 -7.22
N ASN A 38 23.72 8.81 -6.05
CA ASN A 38 22.77 9.42 -5.13
C ASN A 38 23.40 10.65 -4.48
N VAL A 39 23.19 11.82 -5.09
CA VAL A 39 23.70 13.11 -4.61
C VAL A 39 22.98 13.61 -3.35
N ALA A 40 21.80 13.07 -3.06
CA ALA A 40 21.04 13.40 -1.87
C ALA A 40 21.47 12.59 -0.64
N HIS A 41 22.40 11.64 -0.80
CA HIS A 41 22.95 10.81 0.28
C HIS A 41 21.90 10.06 1.12
N LYS A 42 20.75 9.76 0.52
CA LYS A 42 19.65 9.04 1.20
C LYS A 42 19.85 7.53 1.10
N THR A 43 19.44 6.77 2.10
CA THR A 43 19.52 5.30 2.05
C THR A 43 18.34 4.71 1.29
N ASP A 44 18.47 3.48 0.79
CA ASP A 44 17.36 2.77 0.14
C ASP A 44 16.18 2.53 1.10
N MET A 45 16.43 2.56 2.42
CA MET A 45 15.38 2.52 3.44
C MET A 45 14.33 3.61 3.23
N LEU A 46 14.72 4.81 2.77
CA LEU A 46 13.78 5.88 2.49
C LEU A 46 12.73 5.47 1.44
N THR A 47 13.15 4.75 0.41
CA THR A 47 12.23 4.27 -0.64
C THR A 47 11.23 3.28 -0.06
N TYR A 48 11.72 2.29 0.70
CA TYR A 48 10.88 1.19 1.17
C TYR A 48 10.00 1.57 2.36
N ILE A 49 10.44 2.46 3.25
CA ILE A 49 9.57 3.00 4.31
C ILE A 49 8.46 3.89 3.72
N GLY A 50 8.77 4.61 2.63
CA GLY A 50 7.77 5.35 1.87
C GLY A 50 6.71 4.44 1.25
N GLN A 51 7.13 3.33 0.66
CA GLN A 51 6.22 2.30 0.17
C GLN A 51 5.36 1.73 1.32
N PHE A 52 5.98 1.42 2.47
CA PHE A 52 5.27 0.91 3.64
C PHE A 52 4.18 1.86 4.14
N PHE A 53 4.47 3.18 4.23
CA PHE A 53 3.46 4.17 4.61
C PHE A 53 2.37 4.36 3.56
N ASN A 54 2.72 4.30 2.27
CA ASN A 54 1.71 4.33 1.20
C ASN A 54 0.72 3.17 1.34
N HIS A 55 1.22 1.98 1.66
CA HIS A 55 0.39 0.79 1.87
C HIS A 55 -0.51 0.87 3.12
N ASP A 56 -0.35 1.88 3.96
CA ASP A 56 -1.20 2.13 5.13
C ASP A 56 -2.34 3.12 4.85
N ILE A 57 -2.26 3.88 3.76
CA ILE A 57 -3.18 5.02 3.51
C ILE A 57 -3.98 4.90 2.21
N ASP A 58 -3.53 4.14 1.22
CA ASP A 58 -4.30 3.91 0.00
C ASP A 58 -4.12 2.53 -0.64
N LEU A 59 -5.22 2.05 -1.22
CA LEU A 59 -5.25 0.93 -2.14
C LEU A 59 -6.43 1.13 -3.10
N ALA A 60 -6.13 1.30 -4.38
CA ALA A 60 -7.13 1.19 -5.44
C ALA A 60 -7.02 -0.21 -6.05
N MET A 61 -7.99 -1.07 -5.76
CA MET A 61 -8.08 -2.40 -6.38
C MET A 61 -8.62 -2.32 -7.80
N ASP A 62 -8.37 -3.36 -8.59
CA ASP A 62 -8.96 -3.51 -9.92
C ASP A 62 -10.50 -3.55 -9.85
N ALA A 63 -11.16 -3.08 -10.91
CA ALA A 63 -12.60 -3.15 -11.01
C ALA A 63 -13.09 -4.62 -11.02
N HIS A 64 -14.21 -4.89 -10.34
CA HIS A 64 -14.81 -6.23 -10.33
C HIS A 64 -15.14 -6.74 -11.74
N GLU A 65 -15.60 -5.85 -12.62
CA GLU A 65 -15.71 -6.11 -14.05
C GLU A 65 -14.49 -5.53 -14.76
N ALA A 66 -13.81 -6.35 -15.55
CA ALA A 66 -12.56 -5.96 -16.17
C ALA A 66 -12.75 -4.88 -17.25
N GLU A 67 -12.33 -3.66 -16.93
CA GLU A 67 -12.20 -2.57 -17.90
C GLU A 67 -10.75 -2.46 -18.35
N TRP A 68 -10.45 -3.07 -19.50
CA TRP A 68 -9.11 -3.02 -20.10
C TRP A 68 -8.85 -1.68 -20.78
N ALA A 69 -7.68 -1.12 -20.51
CA ALA A 69 -7.14 0.05 -21.19
C ALA A 69 -5.66 -0.23 -21.52
N ASN A 70 -5.44 -1.27 -22.33
CA ASN A 70 -4.11 -1.77 -22.67
C ASN A 70 -3.20 -0.65 -23.19
N ILE A 71 -1.94 -0.71 -22.79
CA ILE A 71 -0.91 0.24 -23.21
C ILE A 71 -0.36 -0.23 -24.55
N THR A 72 -0.54 0.58 -25.59
CA THR A 72 0.06 0.32 -26.91
C THR A 72 1.59 0.33 -26.82
N ILE A 73 2.22 -0.71 -27.35
CA ILE A 73 3.67 -0.81 -27.46
C ILE A 73 4.11 -0.21 -28.81
N PRO A 74 5.14 0.66 -28.84
CA PRO A 74 5.68 1.15 -30.10
C PRO A 74 6.25 0.02 -30.94
N GLU A 75 6.05 0.08 -32.26
CA GLU A 75 6.65 -0.86 -33.20
C GLU A 75 8.18 -0.89 -33.01
N GLY A 76 8.73 -2.10 -32.88
CA GLY A 76 10.17 -2.27 -32.69
C GLY A 76 10.66 -1.92 -31.28
N ASP A 77 9.77 -1.80 -30.29
CA ASP A 77 10.18 -1.64 -28.88
C ASP A 77 11.11 -2.79 -28.48
N PHE A 78 12.33 -2.44 -28.09
CA PHE A 78 13.38 -3.40 -27.78
C PHE A 78 12.98 -4.50 -26.78
N HIS A 79 12.11 -4.19 -25.83
CA HIS A 79 11.72 -5.12 -24.76
C HIS A 79 10.43 -5.88 -25.07
N PHE A 80 9.45 -5.20 -25.64
CA PHE A 80 8.08 -5.70 -25.73
C PHE A 80 7.61 -5.99 -27.16
N ASP A 81 8.29 -5.45 -28.18
CA ASP A 81 8.06 -5.77 -29.60
C ASP A 81 9.39 -5.86 -30.38
N PRO A 82 10.30 -6.80 -30.02
CA PRO A 82 11.63 -6.88 -30.63
C PRO A 82 11.62 -7.28 -32.11
N PHE A 83 10.49 -7.79 -32.61
CA PHE A 83 10.32 -8.22 -34.01
C PHE A 83 9.60 -7.19 -34.88
N GLY A 84 9.17 -6.06 -34.31
CA GLY A 84 8.50 -5.00 -35.05
C GLY A 84 7.15 -5.42 -35.63
N THR A 85 6.34 -6.12 -34.86
CA THR A 85 4.99 -6.52 -35.31
C THR A 85 4.04 -5.33 -35.38
N GLY A 86 4.27 -4.29 -34.56
CA GLY A 86 3.42 -3.12 -34.47
C GLY A 86 2.05 -3.37 -33.84
N SER A 87 1.79 -4.58 -33.33
CA SER A 87 0.51 -4.99 -32.74
C SER A 87 0.58 -5.32 -31.25
N GLU A 88 1.77 -5.28 -30.65
CA GLU A 88 1.96 -5.64 -29.24
C GLU A 88 1.27 -4.64 -28.29
N THR A 89 0.72 -5.17 -27.20
CA THR A 89 0.13 -4.35 -26.13
C THR A 89 0.51 -4.89 -24.76
N MET A 90 0.61 -4.00 -23.77
CA MET A 90 0.79 -4.37 -22.37
C MET A 90 -0.56 -4.29 -21.66
N PRO A 91 -0.99 -5.36 -20.97
CA PRO A 91 -2.28 -5.37 -20.29
C PRO A 91 -2.30 -4.35 -19.16
N PHE A 92 -3.37 -3.57 -19.11
CA PHE A 92 -3.65 -2.63 -18.04
C PHE A 92 -5.15 -2.60 -17.77
N GLN A 93 -5.54 -2.85 -16.52
CA GLN A 93 -6.92 -2.80 -16.08
C GLN A 93 -7.16 -1.52 -15.29
N ARG A 94 -8.32 -0.90 -15.52
CA ARG A 94 -8.74 0.28 -14.76
C ARG A 94 -9.16 -0.13 -13.35
N SER A 95 -8.81 0.72 -12.38
CA SER A 95 -9.20 0.52 -10.98
C SER A 95 -10.72 0.57 -10.79
N GLY A 96 -11.19 -0.09 -9.74
CA GLY A 96 -12.56 0.00 -9.25
C GLY A 96 -12.95 1.43 -8.88
N TYR A 97 -14.25 1.69 -8.95
CA TYR A 97 -14.81 3.03 -8.77
C TYR A 97 -16.12 2.97 -7.98
N ASN A 98 -16.55 4.11 -7.47
CA ASN A 98 -17.76 4.21 -6.66
C ASN A 98 -19.01 4.11 -7.56
N THR A 99 -19.65 2.95 -7.54
CA THR A 99 -20.87 2.64 -8.30
C THR A 99 -22.15 3.11 -7.62
N SER A 100 -22.07 3.64 -6.39
CA SER A 100 -23.23 4.18 -5.67
C SER A 100 -23.62 5.59 -6.12
N ARG A 101 -22.78 6.22 -6.95
CA ARG A 101 -23.05 7.53 -7.55
C ARG A 101 -23.84 7.38 -8.86
N PRO A 102 -24.63 8.39 -9.26
CA PRO A 102 -25.32 8.38 -10.55
C PRO A 102 -24.34 8.18 -11.70
N ALA A 103 -24.75 7.47 -12.77
CA ALA A 103 -23.90 7.26 -13.94
C ALA A 103 -23.48 8.56 -14.66
N SER A 104 -24.22 9.65 -14.45
CA SER A 104 -23.88 11.00 -14.94
C SER A 104 -22.87 11.74 -14.05
N ALA A 105 -22.60 11.24 -12.85
CA ALA A 105 -21.58 11.80 -11.98
C ALA A 105 -20.19 11.41 -12.48
N THR A 106 -19.27 12.36 -12.42
CA THR A 106 -17.87 12.10 -12.72
C THR A 106 -17.33 10.95 -11.86
N ARG A 107 -16.70 9.97 -12.52
CA ARG A 107 -16.16 8.75 -11.91
C ARG A 107 -15.14 9.08 -10.83
N GLU A 108 -15.20 8.36 -9.71
CA GLU A 108 -14.23 8.44 -8.62
C GLU A 108 -13.81 7.04 -8.17
N GLN A 109 -12.50 6.84 -7.99
CA GLN A 109 -11.92 5.60 -7.49
C GLN A 109 -12.17 5.45 -5.99
N VAL A 110 -12.16 4.19 -5.52
CA VAL A 110 -12.40 3.85 -4.11
C VAL A 110 -11.07 3.45 -3.46
N ASN A 111 -10.83 3.99 -2.27
CA ASN A 111 -9.80 3.45 -1.38
C ASN A 111 -10.38 2.24 -0.64
N THR A 112 -9.77 1.06 -0.84
CA THR A 112 -10.26 -0.19 -0.23
C THR A 112 -9.64 -0.47 1.14
N ILE A 113 -8.76 0.40 1.64
CA ILE A 113 -8.19 0.36 3.00
C ILE A 113 -8.47 1.67 3.76
N THR A 114 -8.02 1.75 5.01
CA THR A 114 -8.15 2.97 5.82
C THR A 114 -7.35 4.12 5.21
N SER A 115 -7.85 5.36 5.32
CA SER A 115 -7.11 6.55 4.87
C SER A 115 -6.21 7.14 5.96
N TYR A 116 -6.36 6.65 7.20
CA TYR A 116 -5.56 7.04 8.34
C TYR A 116 -4.22 6.31 8.32
N LEU A 117 -3.17 6.96 8.80
CA LEU A 117 -1.92 6.28 9.16
C LEU A 117 -2.12 5.57 10.50
N ASP A 118 -2.87 4.47 10.50
CA ASP A 118 -3.36 3.75 11.69
C ASP A 118 -2.79 2.34 11.85
N GLY A 119 -1.77 2.00 11.05
CA GLY A 119 -1.11 0.72 11.05
C GLY A 119 -1.93 -0.42 10.46
N SER A 120 -2.98 -0.14 9.69
CA SER A 120 -3.70 -1.14 8.88
C SER A 120 -2.75 -1.97 7.99
N VAL A 121 -1.60 -1.43 7.58
CA VAL A 121 -0.54 -2.15 6.87
C VAL A 121 0.02 -3.35 7.66
N VAL A 122 -0.02 -3.29 8.99
CA VAL A 122 0.37 -4.38 9.92
C VAL A 122 -0.85 -5.15 10.43
N TYR A 123 -1.91 -4.43 10.82
CA TYR A 123 -3.04 -4.99 11.58
C TYR A 123 -4.25 -5.34 10.72
N GLY A 124 -4.28 -4.93 9.45
CA GLY A 124 -5.41 -5.10 8.56
C GLY A 124 -6.40 -3.95 8.63
N GLU A 125 -7.16 -3.79 7.55
CA GLU A 125 -8.19 -2.77 7.37
C GLU A 125 -9.53 -3.10 8.06
N SER A 126 -9.67 -4.31 8.61
CA SER A 126 -10.90 -4.78 9.25
C SER A 126 -10.62 -5.55 10.54
N LEU A 127 -11.60 -5.57 11.44
CA LEU A 127 -11.51 -6.34 12.69
C LEU A 127 -11.32 -7.83 12.43
N GLU A 128 -11.98 -8.39 11.39
CA GLU A 128 -11.84 -9.80 11.02
C GLU A 128 -10.41 -10.14 10.60
N LYS A 129 -9.78 -9.30 9.77
CA LYS A 129 -8.40 -9.50 9.34
C LYS A 129 -7.42 -9.33 10.50
N ALA A 130 -7.64 -8.32 11.34
CA ALA A 130 -6.85 -8.11 12.55
C ALA A 130 -6.92 -9.31 13.49
N ASP A 131 -8.11 -9.90 13.67
CA ASP A 131 -8.34 -11.09 14.47
C ASP A 131 -7.52 -12.28 13.92
N LYS A 132 -7.65 -12.58 12.63
CA LYS A 132 -6.90 -13.66 11.95
C LYS A 132 -5.37 -13.52 12.06
N LEU A 133 -4.85 -12.29 12.11
CA LEU A 133 -3.42 -12.02 12.18
C LEU A 133 -2.85 -12.14 13.61
N ARG A 134 -3.70 -12.25 14.64
CA ARG A 134 -3.26 -12.35 16.04
C ARG A 134 -2.86 -13.77 16.42
N ALA A 135 -2.06 -13.86 17.47
CA ALA A 135 -1.73 -15.14 18.12
C ALA A 135 -2.78 -15.54 19.19
N HIS A 136 -3.64 -14.59 19.61
CA HIS A 136 -4.58 -14.73 20.73
C HIS A 136 -3.91 -15.20 22.03
N TYR A 137 -2.65 -14.82 22.20
CA TYR A 137 -1.87 -15.15 23.36
C TYR A 137 -0.95 -13.98 23.72
N LYS A 138 -1.05 -13.49 24.96
CA LYS A 138 -0.25 -12.39 25.53
C LYS A 138 -0.30 -11.10 24.71
N GLY A 139 -1.41 -10.85 24.03
CA GLY A 139 -1.63 -9.69 23.18
C GLY A 139 -0.74 -9.62 21.95
N LYS A 140 -0.18 -10.75 21.50
CA LYS A 140 0.80 -10.82 20.40
C LYS A 140 0.14 -11.03 19.04
N MET A 141 0.87 -10.61 18.01
CA MET A 141 0.65 -10.99 16.61
C MET A 141 1.27 -12.35 16.32
N SER A 142 0.63 -13.10 15.42
CA SER A 142 1.14 -14.38 14.93
C SER A 142 2.45 -14.19 14.16
N THR A 143 3.43 -15.07 14.37
CA THR A 143 4.72 -15.04 13.66
C THR A 143 5.19 -16.46 13.36
N PHE A 144 6.06 -16.61 12.35
CA PHE A 144 6.73 -17.87 12.04
C PHE A 144 8.24 -17.65 11.99
N ASN A 145 8.99 -18.27 12.91
CA ASN A 145 10.43 -18.04 13.10
C ASN A 145 10.79 -16.54 13.24
N GLY A 146 9.94 -15.80 13.97
CA GLY A 146 10.08 -14.36 14.14
C GLY A 146 9.86 -13.54 12.87
N MET A 147 9.36 -14.11 11.77
CA MET A 147 8.93 -13.39 10.57
C MET A 147 7.41 -13.30 10.54
N LEU A 148 6.87 -12.56 9.56
CA LEU A 148 5.46 -12.66 9.20
C LEU A 148 5.04 -14.15 9.06
N PRO A 149 3.85 -14.53 9.55
CA PRO A 149 3.37 -15.89 9.45
C PRO A 149 3.13 -16.27 7.99
N THR A 150 3.20 -17.57 7.67
CA THR A 150 2.67 -18.07 6.39
C THR A 150 1.15 -17.95 6.40
N ASN A 151 0.55 -17.82 5.23
CA ASN A 151 -0.87 -17.50 5.09
C ASN A 151 -1.80 -18.73 5.25
N PHE A 152 -1.54 -19.59 6.24
CA PHE A 152 -2.48 -20.65 6.65
C PHE A 152 -3.76 -20.10 7.30
N MET A 153 -3.74 -18.83 7.71
CA MET A 153 -4.89 -18.11 8.25
C MET A 153 -5.91 -17.66 7.19
N GLY A 154 -5.57 -17.79 5.90
CA GLY A 154 -6.47 -17.48 4.79
C GLY A 154 -6.88 -16.01 4.72
N VAL A 155 -5.95 -15.09 5.03
CA VAL A 155 -6.16 -13.67 4.72
C VAL A 155 -5.89 -13.45 3.23
N THR A 156 -6.63 -12.51 2.62
CA THR A 156 -6.41 -12.16 1.22
C THR A 156 -5.03 -11.53 1.05
N MET A 157 -4.23 -12.08 0.13
CA MET A 157 -2.92 -11.56 -0.27
C MET A 157 -2.86 -11.45 -1.78
N ALA A 158 -2.22 -10.41 -2.30
CA ALA A 158 -2.06 -10.22 -3.73
C ALA A 158 -1.08 -11.25 -4.31
N ASN A 159 -1.51 -11.96 -5.35
CA ASN A 159 -0.72 -12.98 -6.05
C ASN A 159 -0.87 -12.81 -7.58
N PRO A 160 -0.51 -11.65 -8.14
CA PRO A 160 -0.83 -11.32 -9.54
C PRO A 160 -0.15 -12.24 -10.55
N ALA A 161 1.00 -12.81 -10.22
CA ALA A 161 1.69 -13.77 -11.07
C ALA A 161 1.07 -15.17 -11.00
N GLY A 162 0.34 -15.50 -9.93
CA GLY A 162 -0.27 -16.81 -9.70
C GLY A 162 0.72 -17.98 -9.63
N VAL A 163 2.01 -17.70 -9.42
CA VAL A 163 3.08 -18.71 -9.43
C VAL A 163 3.16 -19.45 -8.10
N GLU A 164 2.98 -18.71 -7.01
CA GLU A 164 3.04 -19.27 -5.65
C GLU A 164 1.67 -19.72 -5.18
N LYS A 165 1.61 -20.70 -4.29
CA LYS A 165 0.35 -21.02 -3.60
C LYS A 165 0.04 -19.93 -2.58
N ASP A 166 -1.23 -19.61 -2.42
CA ASP A 166 -1.65 -18.58 -1.46
C ASP A 166 -1.18 -18.87 -0.03
N THR A 167 -1.07 -20.15 0.35
CA THR A 167 -0.55 -20.58 1.67
C THR A 167 0.94 -20.33 1.87
N ASP A 168 1.70 -20.22 0.78
CA ASP A 168 3.15 -20.01 0.79
C ASP A 168 3.51 -18.52 0.90
N LEU A 169 2.54 -17.63 0.65
CA LEU A 169 2.67 -16.19 0.88
C LEU A 169 2.76 -15.86 2.37
N ARG A 170 3.39 -14.73 2.67
CA ARG A 170 3.35 -14.15 4.02
C ARG A 170 2.03 -13.43 4.23
N ALA A 171 1.41 -13.66 5.38
CA ALA A 171 0.20 -12.95 5.80
C ALA A 171 0.56 -11.64 6.51
N ALA A 172 -0.15 -10.57 6.17
CA ALA A 172 0.03 -9.23 6.72
C ALA A 172 -1.28 -8.43 6.67
N GLY A 173 -1.25 -7.24 7.26
CA GLY A 173 -2.37 -6.30 7.23
C GLY A 173 -2.69 -5.79 5.81
N ASP A 174 -1.69 -5.34 5.06
CA ASP A 174 -1.86 -4.96 3.65
C ASP A 174 -1.63 -6.15 2.71
N VAL A 175 -2.48 -6.28 1.68
CA VAL A 175 -2.46 -7.42 0.74
C VAL A 175 -1.20 -7.46 -0.13
N ARG A 176 -0.47 -6.34 -0.26
CA ARG A 176 0.72 -6.19 -1.12
C ARG A 176 2.03 -6.37 -0.34
N ALA A 177 1.99 -6.95 0.87
CA ALA A 177 3.20 -7.15 1.67
C ALA A 177 4.29 -7.97 0.96
N ASN A 178 3.92 -8.89 0.06
CA ASN A 178 4.86 -9.78 -0.65
C ASN A 178 5.49 -9.18 -1.93
N VAL A 179 5.29 -7.88 -2.22
CA VAL A 179 5.78 -7.25 -3.47
C VAL A 179 7.31 -7.31 -3.62
N ASN A 180 8.06 -7.13 -2.52
CA ASN A 180 9.51 -7.26 -2.52
C ASN A 180 10.06 -7.58 -1.12
N ALA A 181 11.28 -8.12 -1.07
CA ALA A 181 11.90 -8.56 0.19
C ALA A 181 12.19 -7.42 1.18
N ALA A 182 12.44 -6.20 0.69
CA ALA A 182 12.72 -5.06 1.57
C ALA A 182 11.45 -4.59 2.30
N LEU A 183 10.30 -4.53 1.61
CA LEU A 183 9.00 -4.27 2.23
C LEU A 183 8.64 -5.36 3.26
N LEU A 184 8.86 -6.64 2.92
CA LEU A 184 8.67 -7.76 3.86
C LEU A 184 9.52 -7.62 5.13
N ALA A 185 10.76 -7.13 5.00
CA ALA A 185 11.63 -6.89 6.14
C ALA A 185 11.09 -5.78 7.05
N ILE A 186 10.57 -4.68 6.48
CA ILE A 186 9.95 -3.58 7.25
C ILE A 186 8.66 -4.06 7.93
N GLN A 187 7.81 -4.81 7.23
CA GLN A 187 6.63 -5.43 7.83
C GLN A 187 7.00 -6.34 9.01
N THR A 188 8.04 -7.15 8.84
CA THR A 188 8.59 -8.02 9.90
C THR A 188 9.16 -7.21 11.07
N LEU A 189 9.71 -6.03 10.82
CA LEU A 189 10.20 -5.15 11.88
C LEU A 189 9.03 -4.67 12.76
N PHE A 190 7.95 -4.19 12.17
CA PHE A 190 6.82 -3.65 12.94
C PHE A 190 5.97 -4.72 13.65
N ILE A 191 5.89 -5.95 13.12
CA ILE A 191 5.25 -7.05 13.86
C ILE A 191 6.11 -7.51 15.06
N ARG A 192 7.44 -7.48 14.91
CA ARG A 192 8.37 -7.74 16.04
C ARG A 192 8.27 -6.65 17.10
N GLU A 193 8.19 -5.39 16.67
CA GLU A 193 8.04 -4.27 17.60
C GLU A 193 6.72 -4.36 18.37
N HIS A 194 5.61 -4.71 17.71
CA HIS A 194 4.36 -4.99 18.41
C HIS A 194 4.52 -6.09 19.47
N ASN A 195 5.15 -7.22 19.11
CA ASN A 195 5.34 -8.33 20.06
C ASN A 195 6.27 -7.96 21.23
N ARG A 196 7.29 -7.12 20.98
CA ARG A 196 8.17 -6.57 22.01
C ARG A 196 7.41 -5.64 22.97
N LEU A 197 6.58 -4.75 22.43
CA LEU A 197 5.70 -3.88 23.21
C LEU A 197 4.69 -4.69 24.04
N ALA A 198 4.08 -5.72 23.46
CA ALA A 198 3.15 -6.60 24.16
C ALA A 198 3.81 -7.28 25.38
N GLU A 199 5.06 -7.77 25.24
CA GLU A 199 5.83 -8.34 26.35
C GLU A 199 6.09 -7.32 27.47
N GLU A 200 6.48 -6.09 27.13
CA GLU A 200 6.69 -5.05 28.14
C GLU A 200 5.40 -4.64 28.85
N ILE A 201 4.30 -4.56 28.11
CA ILE A 201 2.98 -4.20 28.64
C ILE A 201 2.46 -5.30 29.55
N GLU A 202 2.58 -6.57 29.15
CA GLU A 202 2.23 -7.74 29.99
C GLU A 202 3.02 -7.72 31.30
N ALA A 203 4.34 -7.50 31.24
CA ALA A 203 5.19 -7.48 32.42
C ALA A 203 4.80 -6.38 33.42
N LYS A 204 4.36 -5.21 32.92
CA LYS A 204 3.90 -4.08 33.74
C LYS A 204 2.45 -4.23 34.21
N ASN A 205 1.64 -5.02 33.50
CA ASN A 205 0.20 -5.18 33.77
C ASN A 205 -0.20 -6.67 33.78
N PRO A 206 0.24 -7.46 34.78
CA PRO A 206 0.06 -8.92 34.75
C PRO A 206 -1.40 -9.40 34.82
N THR A 207 -2.34 -8.52 35.18
CA THR A 207 -3.78 -8.83 35.27
C THR A 207 -4.55 -8.48 34.01
N TRP A 208 -3.91 -7.87 33.01
CA TRP A 208 -4.58 -7.50 31.77
C TRP A 208 -4.86 -8.73 30.89
N THR A 209 -5.98 -8.67 30.18
CA THR A 209 -6.36 -9.69 29.21
C THR A 209 -5.52 -9.58 27.92
N ASP A 210 -5.53 -10.63 27.10
CA ASP A 210 -4.92 -10.64 25.76
C ASP A 210 -5.34 -9.41 24.93
N GLU A 211 -6.65 -9.10 24.92
CA GLU A 211 -7.21 -7.98 24.19
C GLU A 211 -6.69 -6.62 24.70
N GLN A 212 -6.60 -6.45 26.02
CA GLN A 212 -6.10 -5.21 26.62
C GLN A 212 -4.62 -4.98 26.24
N ILE A 213 -3.80 -6.03 26.32
CA ILE A 213 -2.38 -5.97 25.94
C ILE A 213 -2.25 -5.68 24.43
N PHE A 214 -3.00 -6.40 23.58
CA PHE A 214 -2.97 -6.22 22.13
C PHE A 214 -3.32 -4.79 21.72
N ARG A 215 -4.42 -4.23 22.26
CA ARG A 215 -4.85 -2.86 21.93
C ARG A 215 -3.82 -1.83 22.36
N GLU A 216 -3.23 -2.00 23.54
CA GLU A 216 -2.21 -1.08 24.04
C GLU A 216 -0.92 -1.17 23.21
N ALA A 217 -0.46 -2.38 22.88
CA ALA A 217 0.70 -2.60 22.03
C ALA A 217 0.49 -2.03 20.62
N ARG A 218 -0.70 -2.22 20.04
CA ARG A 218 -1.10 -1.60 18.77
C ARG A 218 -1.05 -0.07 18.86
N LYS A 219 -1.64 0.52 19.91
CA LYS A 219 -1.66 1.98 20.10
C LYS A 219 -0.26 2.59 20.09
N TRP A 220 0.68 1.98 20.82
CA TRP A 220 2.07 2.44 20.86
C TRP A 220 2.80 2.24 19.53
N ASN A 221 2.63 1.09 18.88
CA ASN A 221 3.29 0.82 17.60
C ASN A 221 2.80 1.78 16.50
N VAL A 222 1.50 2.07 16.47
CA VAL A 222 0.92 3.07 15.55
C VAL A 222 1.47 4.47 15.84
N ALA A 223 1.58 4.86 17.11
CA ALA A 223 2.18 6.15 17.47
C ALA A 223 3.65 6.26 17.03
N ILE A 224 4.43 5.17 17.12
CA ILE A 224 5.80 5.11 16.60
C ILE A 224 5.80 5.28 15.08
N MET A 225 4.94 4.56 14.36
CA MET A 225 4.80 4.68 12.90
C MET A 225 4.46 6.12 12.48
N GLN A 226 3.51 6.75 13.16
CA GLN A 226 3.14 8.14 12.91
C GLN A 226 4.29 9.10 13.19
N ALA A 227 5.01 8.92 14.30
CA ALA A 227 6.16 9.75 14.64
C ALA A 227 7.26 9.65 13.57
N ILE A 228 7.61 8.43 13.13
CA ILE A 228 8.58 8.21 12.05
C ILE A 228 8.10 8.89 10.76
N CYS A 229 6.82 8.76 10.40
CA CYS A 229 6.28 9.37 9.18
C CYS A 229 6.38 10.90 9.21
N PHE A 230 5.82 11.54 10.24
CA PHE A 230 5.67 12.99 10.29
C PHE A 230 6.96 13.72 10.70
N TYR A 231 7.78 13.14 11.59
CA TYR A 231 8.93 13.83 12.16
C TYR A 231 10.27 13.41 11.56
N GLU A 232 10.33 12.30 10.81
CA GLU A 232 11.56 11.83 10.17
C GLU A 232 11.42 11.73 8.65
N TYR A 233 10.47 10.91 8.17
CA TYR A 233 10.31 10.60 6.75
C TYR A 233 9.91 11.81 5.90
N LEU A 234 8.84 12.54 6.27
CA LEU A 234 8.39 13.72 5.53
C LEU A 234 9.46 14.84 5.51
N PRO A 235 10.11 15.19 6.63
CA PRO A 235 11.25 16.10 6.62
C PRO A 235 12.41 15.65 5.73
N MET A 236 12.72 14.34 5.70
CA MET A 236 13.75 13.81 4.78
C MET A 236 13.38 14.02 3.31
N LEU A 237 12.10 14.09 2.96
CA LEU A 237 11.64 14.43 1.61
C LEU A 237 11.64 15.94 1.32
N GLY A 238 11.90 16.78 2.33
CA GLY A 238 11.89 18.24 2.23
C GLY A 238 10.56 18.87 2.57
N PHE A 239 9.59 18.11 3.09
CA PHE A 239 8.33 18.67 3.59
C PHE A 239 8.51 19.26 4.99
N GLN A 240 7.96 20.46 5.20
CA GLN A 240 7.87 21.07 6.52
C GLN A 240 6.52 20.73 7.13
N VAL A 241 6.51 19.88 8.16
CA VAL A 241 5.30 19.57 8.92
C VAL A 241 5.11 20.66 9.99
N PRO A 242 4.03 21.44 9.95
CA PRO A 242 3.79 22.47 10.95
C PRO A 242 3.54 21.84 12.33
N PRO A 243 3.78 22.59 13.43
CA PRO A 243 3.41 22.13 14.76
C PRO A 243 1.94 21.71 14.83
N TYR A 244 1.66 20.57 15.46
CA TYR A 244 0.31 20.06 15.58
C TYR A 244 -0.55 21.01 16.42
N ALA A 245 -1.64 21.51 15.82
CA ALA A 245 -2.54 22.49 16.45
C ALA A 245 -3.72 21.85 17.22
N GLY A 246 -3.74 20.52 17.33
CA GLY A 246 -4.86 19.77 17.88
C GLY A 246 -5.73 19.11 16.82
N TYR A 247 -6.65 18.26 17.28
CA TYR A 247 -7.56 17.54 16.39
C TYR A 247 -8.67 18.46 15.89
N ASP A 248 -8.90 18.47 14.58
CA ASP A 248 -9.97 19.20 13.93
C ASP A 248 -10.90 18.22 13.21
N SER A 249 -12.09 18.03 13.78
CA SER A 249 -13.11 17.12 13.23
C SER A 249 -13.74 17.61 11.92
N SER A 250 -13.47 18.86 11.50
CA SER A 250 -13.98 19.40 10.23
C SER A 250 -13.09 19.02 9.04
N ILE A 251 -11.87 18.53 9.28
CA ILE A 251 -10.95 18.11 8.22
C ILE A 251 -11.39 16.76 7.65
N ASN A 252 -11.63 16.73 6.34
CA ASN A 252 -11.82 15.49 5.61
C ASN A 252 -10.46 14.84 5.32
N VAL A 253 -10.21 13.67 5.91
CA VAL A 253 -8.95 12.93 5.85
C VAL A 253 -8.93 11.81 4.80
N GLY A 254 -9.89 11.77 3.87
CA GLY A 254 -9.87 10.82 2.78
C GLY A 254 -11.23 10.59 2.11
N LYS A 255 -11.20 10.22 0.84
CA LYS A 255 -12.41 9.87 0.08
C LYS A 255 -12.83 8.44 0.43
N GLU A 256 -13.98 8.32 1.08
CA GLU A 256 -14.78 7.10 1.28
C GLU A 256 -13.98 5.82 1.53
N THR A 257 -13.33 5.74 2.69
CA THR A 257 -13.22 4.46 3.39
C THR A 257 -14.63 3.89 3.56
N LYS A 258 -14.85 2.65 3.12
CA LYS A 258 -15.98 1.82 3.54
C LYS A 258 -16.06 1.96 5.07
N GLU A 259 -17.05 2.70 5.58
CA GLU A 259 -17.16 2.94 7.02
C GLU A 259 -17.36 1.58 7.70
N LEU A 260 -16.28 1.05 8.28
CA LEU A 260 -16.31 -0.06 9.22
C LEU A 260 -15.73 0.49 10.52
N ARG A 261 -16.61 1.11 11.31
CA ARG A 261 -16.40 1.32 12.75
C ARG A 261 -16.86 0.08 13.50
#